data_AF-A0A9J6G1Z8-F1
#
_entry.id   AF-A0A9J6G1Z8-F1
#
_cell.length_a   1.000
_cell.length_b   1.000
_cell.length_c   1.000
_cell.angle_alpha   90.00
_cell.angle_beta   90.00
_cell.angle_gamma   90.00
#
_symmetry.space_group_name_H-M   'P 1'
#
loop_
_entity.id
_entity.type
_entity.pdbx_description
1 polymer ?
#
loop_
_entity_poly.entity_id
_entity_poly.type
_entity_poly.pdbx_seq_one_letter_code
_entity_poly.pdbx_strand_id
1 'polypeptide(L)'
;MTETERLRLVQSFLLSRLTHHQPYFRLTLTQIQSLDGLLRKVYRAALLLPPSASSSRLTSLGLHNTITELLDAHRTAQYVRLSLTPTGRHIFHHLRINPSTHPRPIPRPIRHLIRIRPSLRNMHPSHHHHRRLASAQYHATHYPASNQTHYVDAAAYPEGEAFALAVDGQ
;
A
#
# COMPACT_ATOMS: atom_id res chain seq x y z
N MET A 1 -24.11 -4.00 -7.08
CA MET A 1 -22.71 -4.10 -6.62
C MET A 1 -21.83 -4.38 -7.81
N THR A 2 -20.89 -3.49 -8.13
CA THR A 2 -19.96 -3.65 -9.25
C THR A 2 -18.89 -4.72 -8.96
N GLU A 3 -18.14 -5.15 -9.97
CA GLU A 3 -16.99 -6.06 -9.78
C GLU A 3 -15.93 -5.43 -8.87
N THR A 4 -15.56 -4.18 -9.14
CA THR A 4 -14.58 -3.44 -8.35
C THR A 4 -15.00 -3.30 -6.89
N GLU A 5 -16.28 -3.05 -6.61
CA GLU A 5 -16.80 -3.01 -5.23
C GLU A 5 -16.64 -4.34 -4.50
N ARG A 6 -16.89 -5.47 -5.17
CA ARG A 6 -16.70 -6.81 -4.59
C ARG A 6 -15.25 -7.10 -4.28
N LEU A 7 -14.36 -6.78 -5.22
CA LEU A 7 -12.93 -6.96 -5.01
C LEU A 7 -12.42 -6.08 -3.87
N ARG A 8 -12.86 -4.82 -3.79
CA ARG A 8 -12.56 -3.93 -2.66
C ARG A 8 -13.04 -4.50 -1.33
N LEU A 9 -14.22 -5.11 -1.30
CA LEU A 9 -14.74 -5.77 -0.10
C LEU A 9 -13.86 -6.96 0.32
N VAL A 10 -13.46 -7.80 -0.64
CA VAL A 10 -12.52 -8.90 -0.35
C VAL A 10 -11.20 -8.36 0.20
N GLN A 11 -10.65 -7.30 -0.40
CA GLN A 11 -9.41 -6.69 0.06
C GLN A 11 -9.55 -6.10 1.47
N SER A 12 -10.59 -5.29 1.71
CA SER A 12 -10.78 -4.58 2.99
C SER A 12 -11.07 -5.51 4.15
N PHE A 13 -11.82 -6.60 3.94
CA PHE A 13 -12.18 -7.53 5.02
C PHE A 13 -11.19 -8.69 5.16
N LEU A 14 -10.91 -9.38 4.05
CA LEU A 14 -10.16 -10.63 4.10
C LEU A 14 -8.66 -10.38 4.09
N LEU A 15 -8.15 -9.59 3.13
CA LEU A 15 -6.71 -9.31 3.09
C LEU A 15 -6.26 -8.55 4.34
N SER A 16 -6.99 -7.51 4.74
CA SER A 16 -6.68 -6.76 5.97
C SER A 16 -6.56 -7.65 7.19
N ARG A 17 -7.51 -8.59 7.39
CA ARG A 17 -7.46 -9.52 8.52
C ARG A 17 -6.30 -10.50 8.41
N LEU A 18 -6.04 -11.03 7.21
CA LEU A 18 -4.93 -11.95 6.99
C LEU A 18 -3.58 -11.28 7.24
N THR A 19 -3.33 -10.12 6.63
CA THR A 19 -2.06 -9.39 6.77
C THR A 19 -1.85 -8.85 8.18
N HIS A 20 -2.93 -8.54 8.91
CA HIS A 20 -2.79 -8.07 10.29
C HIS A 20 -2.47 -9.18 11.28
N HIS A 21 -3.07 -10.38 11.14
CA HIS A 21 -2.94 -11.43 12.15
C HIS A 21 -1.99 -12.56 11.76
N GLN A 22 -2.04 -13.03 10.52
CA GLN A 22 -1.33 -14.25 10.10
C GLN A 22 0.20 -14.18 10.14
N PRO A 23 0.88 -13.04 9.90
CA PRO A 23 2.34 -12.99 9.94
C PRO A 23 2.98 -13.35 11.28
N TYR A 24 2.21 -13.32 12.36
CA TYR A 24 2.72 -13.61 13.70
C TYR A 24 2.51 -15.08 14.11
N PHE A 25 1.77 -15.87 13.31
CA PHE A 25 1.58 -17.29 13.57
C PHE A 25 2.60 -18.13 12.81
N ARG A 26 3.02 -19.24 13.44
CA ARG A 26 3.83 -20.27 12.77
C ARG A 26 2.90 -21.18 11.98
N LEU A 27 2.65 -20.81 10.72
CA LEU A 27 1.80 -21.60 9.84
C LEU A 27 2.58 -22.78 9.24
N THR A 28 1.95 -23.96 9.20
CA THR A 28 2.49 -25.09 8.45
C THR A 28 2.26 -24.90 6.96
N LEU A 29 3.02 -25.62 6.13
CA LEU A 29 2.84 -25.59 4.68
C LEU A 29 1.41 -25.97 4.25
N THR A 30 0.80 -26.93 4.94
CA THR A 30 -0.59 -27.34 4.71
C THR A 30 -1.59 -26.24 5.04
N GLN A 31 -1.37 -25.48 6.12
CA GLN A 31 -2.21 -24.34 6.48
C GLN A 31 -2.09 -23.21 5.47
N ILE A 32 -0.88 -22.92 5.00
CA ILE A 32 -0.63 -21.93 3.93
C ILE A 32 -1.39 -22.32 2.66
N GLN A 33 -1.26 -23.56 2.20
CA GLN A 33 -1.97 -24.07 1.02
C GLN A 33 -3.50 -24.00 1.18
N SER A 34 -4.01 -24.27 2.39
CA SER A 34 -5.43 -24.15 2.71
C SER A 34 -5.90 -22.69 2.63
N LEU A 35 -5.14 -21.74 3.19
CA LEU A 35 -5.43 -20.32 3.10
C LEU A 35 -5.39 -19.82 1.65
N ASP A 36 -4.42 -20.24 0.86
CA ASP A 36 -4.38 -19.94 -0.58
C ASP A 36 -5.60 -20.52 -1.32
N GLY A 37 -6.06 -21.72 -0.93
CA GLY A 37 -7.28 -22.31 -1.43
C GLY A 37 -8.53 -21.49 -1.09
N LEU A 38 -8.62 -21.00 0.15
CA LEU A 38 -9.70 -20.11 0.59
C LEU A 38 -9.66 -18.77 -0.15
N LEU A 39 -8.48 -18.19 -0.33
CA LEU A 39 -8.29 -16.95 -1.09
C LEU A 39 -8.83 -17.10 -2.50
N ARG A 40 -8.43 -18.16 -3.22
CA ARG A 40 -8.95 -18.46 -4.56
C ARG A 40 -10.47 -18.64 -4.58
N LYS A 41 -11.05 -19.33 -3.58
CA LYS A 41 -12.52 -19.49 -3.48
C LYS A 41 -13.22 -18.14 -3.34
N VAL A 42 -12.69 -17.25 -2.52
CA VAL A 42 -13.27 -15.92 -2.28
C VAL A 42 -13.15 -15.05 -3.53
N TYR A 43 -12.00 -15.05 -4.21
CA TYR A 43 -11.85 -14.29 -5.45
C TYR A 43 -12.74 -14.84 -6.58
N ARG A 44 -12.91 -16.17 -6.70
CA ARG A 44 -13.90 -16.73 -7.63
C ARG A 44 -15.32 -16.23 -7.32
N ALA A 45 -15.72 -16.22 -6.05
CA ALA A 45 -17.03 -15.73 -5.64
C ALA A 45 -17.19 -14.23 -5.95
N ALA A 46 -16.17 -13.41 -5.70
CA ALA A 46 -16.19 -11.98 -6.01
C ALA A 46 -16.32 -11.71 -7.52
N LEU A 47 -15.67 -12.53 -8.35
CA LEU A 47 -15.69 -12.45 -9.81
C LEU A 47 -16.88 -13.19 -10.46
N LEU A 48 -17.76 -13.83 -9.67
CA LEU A 48 -18.85 -14.71 -10.15
C LEU A 48 -18.37 -15.84 -11.06
N LEU A 49 -17.15 -16.32 -10.82
CA LEU A 49 -16.62 -17.46 -11.55
C LEU A 49 -17.17 -18.76 -10.94
N PRO A 50 -17.42 -19.78 -11.77
CA PRO A 50 -17.84 -21.08 -11.27
C PRO A 50 -16.73 -21.68 -10.38
N PRO A 51 -17.09 -22.55 -9.41
CA PRO A 51 -16.11 -23.18 -8.52
C PRO A 51 -15.09 -24.07 -9.27
N SER A 52 -15.46 -24.55 -10.46
CA SER A 52 -14.61 -25.32 -11.37
C SER A 52 -13.64 -24.47 -12.21
N ALA A 53 -13.71 -23.13 -12.12
CA ALA A 53 -12.84 -22.24 -12.87
C ALA A 53 -11.35 -22.52 -12.55
N SER A 54 -10.53 -22.58 -13.60
CA SER A 54 -9.11 -22.92 -13.48
C SER A 54 -8.37 -22.04 -12.47
N SER A 55 -7.74 -22.67 -11.48
CA SER A 55 -6.90 -21.97 -10.49
C SER A 55 -5.72 -21.26 -11.14
N SER A 56 -5.09 -21.89 -12.15
CA SER A 56 -3.92 -21.31 -12.82
C SER A 56 -4.28 -20.04 -13.60
N ARG A 57 -5.44 -20.05 -14.27
CA ARG A 57 -5.95 -18.86 -14.96
C ARG A 57 -6.33 -17.74 -13.99
N LEU A 58 -6.91 -18.09 -12.83
CA LEU A 58 -7.23 -17.09 -11.80
C LEU A 58 -5.96 -16.39 -11.30
N THR A 59 -4.91 -17.16 -10.99
CA THR A 59 -3.63 -16.60 -10.56
C THR A 59 -2.95 -15.78 -11.66
N SER A 60 -3.07 -16.18 -12.93
CA SER A 60 -2.48 -15.41 -14.05
C SER A 60 -3.15 -14.06 -14.29
N LEU A 61 -4.34 -13.81 -13.76
CA LEU A 61 -4.98 -12.49 -13.83
C LEU A 61 -4.26 -11.45 -12.96
N GLY A 62 -3.39 -11.86 -12.03
CA GLY A 62 -2.67 -10.93 -11.15
C GLY A 62 -3.56 -10.15 -10.18
N LEU A 63 -4.81 -10.60 -9.97
CA LEU A 63 -5.78 -9.91 -9.12
C LEU A 63 -5.48 -10.03 -7.62
N HIS A 64 -4.70 -11.05 -7.24
CA HIS A 64 -4.32 -11.28 -5.86
C HIS A 64 -2.95 -11.94 -5.77
N ASN A 65 -2.20 -11.57 -4.74
CA ASN A 65 -0.96 -12.22 -4.36
C ASN A 65 -1.24 -13.56 -3.67
N THR A 66 -0.24 -14.43 -3.60
CA THR A 66 -0.29 -15.64 -2.76
C THR A 66 -0.18 -15.29 -1.28
N ILE A 67 -0.61 -16.19 -0.40
CA ILE A 67 -0.47 -16.00 1.05
C ILE A 67 1.01 -15.81 1.42
N THR A 68 1.91 -16.61 0.84
CA THR A 68 3.36 -16.46 1.06
C THR A 68 3.86 -15.08 0.68
N GLU A 69 3.47 -14.57 -0.51
CA GLU A 69 3.85 -13.22 -0.94
C GLU A 69 3.32 -12.14 -0.01
N LEU A 70 2.08 -12.27 0.47
CA LEU A 70 1.49 -11.32 1.41
C LEU A 70 2.23 -11.30 2.75
N LEU A 71 2.59 -12.49 3.26
CA LEU A 71 3.34 -12.61 4.51
C LEU A 71 4.76 -12.05 4.37
N ASP A 72 5.43 -12.33 3.25
CA ASP A 72 6.78 -11.83 2.97
C ASP A 72 6.79 -10.32 2.74
N ALA A 73 5.80 -9.79 2.02
CA ALA A 73 5.61 -8.35 1.83
C ALA A 73 5.39 -7.65 3.18
N HIS A 74 4.52 -8.20 4.04
CA HIS A 74 4.30 -7.68 5.38
C HIS A 74 5.59 -7.71 6.21
N ARG A 75 6.27 -8.86 6.25
CA ARG A 75 7.51 -9.02 7.01
C ARG A 75 8.58 -8.03 6.56
N THR A 76 8.72 -7.83 5.25
CA THR A 76 9.65 -6.86 4.67
C THR A 76 9.29 -5.43 5.07
N ALA A 77 8.01 -5.06 5.00
CA ALA A 77 7.55 -3.74 5.43
C ALA A 77 7.80 -3.50 6.93
N GLN A 78 7.53 -4.48 7.78
CA GLN A 78 7.84 -4.40 9.22
C GLN A 78 9.33 -4.26 9.46
N TYR A 79 10.14 -4.99 8.71
CA TYR A 79 11.59 -4.96 8.83
C TYR A 79 12.16 -3.57 8.52
N VAL A 80 11.74 -2.99 7.40
CA VAL A 80 12.12 -1.63 6.99
C VAL A 80 11.63 -0.60 8.01
N ARG A 81 10.37 -0.72 8.49
CA ARG A 81 9.82 0.22 9.48
C ARG A 81 10.63 0.19 10.78
N LEU A 82 11.00 -0.99 11.27
CA LEU A 82 11.78 -1.12 12.49
C LEU A 82 13.22 -0.63 12.29
N SER A 83 13.82 -0.84 11.12
CA SER A 83 15.20 -0.41 10.85
C SER A 83 15.35 1.11 10.85
N LEU A 84 14.26 1.82 10.56
CA LEU A 84 14.19 3.29 10.54
C LEU A 84 14.15 3.96 11.91
N THR A 85 13.76 3.25 12.97
CA THR A 85 13.55 3.85 14.30
C THR A 85 14.65 3.48 15.29
N PRO A 86 15.02 4.35 16.26
CA PRO A 86 15.96 3.99 17.32
C PRO A 86 15.51 2.76 18.11
N THR A 87 14.23 2.70 18.48
CA THR A 87 13.64 1.57 19.22
C THR A 87 13.67 0.27 18.41
N GLY A 88 13.30 0.32 17.13
CA GLY A 88 13.34 -0.88 16.28
C GLY A 88 14.76 -1.39 16.03
N ARG A 89 15.75 -0.50 15.88
CA ARG A 89 17.17 -0.89 15.84
C ARG A 89 17.64 -1.54 17.14
N HIS A 90 17.18 -1.04 18.29
CA HIS A 90 17.48 -1.65 19.57
C HIS A 90 16.90 -3.08 19.69
N ILE A 91 15.67 -3.29 19.22
CA ILE A 91 15.05 -4.64 19.14
C ILE A 91 15.89 -5.57 18.25
N PHE A 92 16.29 -5.10 17.06
CA PHE A 92 17.12 -5.91 16.16
C PHE A 92 18.47 -6.28 16.76
N HIS A 93 19.12 -5.35 17.45
CA HIS A 93 20.36 -5.61 18.17
C HIS A 93 20.17 -6.71 19.23
N HIS A 94 19.10 -6.66 20.02
CA HIS A 94 18.78 -7.70 21.01
C HIS A 94 18.51 -9.07 20.37
N LEU A 95 17.83 -9.10 19.22
CA LEU A 95 17.54 -10.32 18.48
C LEU A 95 18.74 -10.81 17.63
N ARG A 96 19.87 -10.08 17.63
CA ARG A 96 21.06 -10.36 16.81
C ARG A 96 20.76 -10.44 15.31
N ILE A 97 19.84 -9.59 14.85
CA ILE A 97 19.45 -9.47 13.44
C ILE A 97 20.07 -8.19 12.89
N ASN A 98 20.82 -8.27 11.79
CA ASN A 98 21.41 -7.11 11.13
C ASN A 98 20.49 -6.58 10.02
N PRO A 99 19.84 -5.40 10.18
CA PRO A 99 19.05 -4.78 9.13
C PRO A 99 19.91 -4.41 7.91
N SER A 100 19.77 -5.15 6.81
CA SER A 100 20.53 -4.94 5.56
C SER A 100 20.09 -3.69 4.80
N THR A 101 18.85 -3.25 4.98
CA THR A 101 18.25 -2.11 4.27
C THR A 101 18.06 -0.93 5.22
N HIS A 102 19.07 -0.06 5.23
CA HIS A 102 18.87 1.32 5.61
C HIS A 102 18.52 2.11 4.35
N PRO A 103 17.31 2.67 4.22
CA PRO A 103 17.09 3.67 3.19
C PRO A 103 18.12 4.78 3.41
N ARG A 104 18.91 5.06 2.35
CA ARG A 104 19.96 6.06 2.42
C ARG A 104 19.31 7.40 2.80
N PRO A 105 19.81 8.10 3.83
CA PRO A 105 19.24 9.38 4.19
C PRO A 105 19.37 10.33 3.00
N ILE A 106 18.32 11.09 2.70
CA ILE A 106 18.36 12.14 1.68
C ILE A 106 19.51 13.10 2.05
N PRO A 107 20.47 13.37 1.13
CA PRO A 107 21.58 14.28 1.35
C PRO A 107 21.08 15.64 1.88
N ARG A 108 21.79 16.23 2.85
CA ARG A 108 21.42 17.53 3.45
C ARG A 108 21.12 18.62 2.40
N PRO A 109 21.91 18.78 1.32
CA PRO A 109 21.63 19.79 0.30
C PRO A 109 20.24 19.62 -0.34
N ILE A 110 19.85 18.37 -0.66
CA ILE A 110 18.56 18.06 -1.27
C ILE A 110 17.43 18.19 -0.26
N ARG A 111 17.65 17.77 0.99
CA ARG A 111 16.63 17.81 2.05
C ARG A 111 16.11 19.23 2.29
N HIS A 112 16.96 20.25 2.22
CA HIS A 112 16.54 21.64 2.40
C HIS A 112 15.71 22.19 1.23
N LEU A 113 15.81 21.57 0.05
CA LEU A 113 14.99 21.92 -1.12
C LEU A 113 13.59 21.32 -1.04
N ILE A 114 13.41 20.23 -0.29
CA ILE A 114 12.11 19.56 -0.13
C ILE A 114 11.31 20.25 0.97
N ARG A 115 10.24 20.96 0.58
CA ARG A 115 9.27 21.55 1.51
C ARG A 115 7.99 20.72 1.55
N ILE A 116 7.82 19.95 2.63
CA ILE A 116 6.58 19.19 2.90
C ILE A 116 5.67 20.05 3.76
N ARG A 117 4.52 20.47 3.22
CA ARG A 117 3.48 21.13 4.02
C ARG A 117 2.71 20.05 4.82
N PRO A 118 2.30 20.35 6.07
CA PRO A 118 1.49 19.42 6.83
C PRO A 118 0.18 19.12 6.11
N SER A 119 -0.33 17.90 6.27
CA SER A 119 -1.63 17.52 5.72
C SER A 119 -2.72 18.43 6.27
N LEU A 120 -3.60 18.87 5.37
CA LEU A 120 -4.72 19.74 5.71
C LEU A 120 -5.68 18.99 6.65
N ARG A 121 -6.04 19.62 7.76
CA ARG A 121 -6.98 19.05 8.73
C ARG A 121 -8.42 19.36 8.31
N ASN A 122 -9.36 18.49 8.68
CA ASN A 122 -10.80 18.66 8.44
C ASN A 122 -11.14 18.77 6.93
N MET A 123 -10.79 17.74 6.15
CA MET A 123 -11.01 17.69 4.70
C MET A 123 -12.08 16.68 4.24
N HIS A 124 -13.03 16.36 5.13
CA HIS A 124 -14.13 15.44 4.81
C HIS A 124 -14.91 15.90 3.56
N PRO A 125 -15.16 15.01 2.56
CA PRO A 125 -15.77 15.38 1.28
C PRO A 125 -17.11 16.10 1.41
N SER A 126 -18.00 15.64 2.28
CA SER A 126 -19.33 16.25 2.50
C SER A 126 -19.29 17.42 3.51
N HIS A 127 -18.80 17.18 4.73
CA HIS A 127 -18.84 18.16 5.82
C HIS A 127 -17.93 19.38 5.65
N HIS A 128 -16.86 19.28 4.85
CA HIS A 128 -15.86 20.35 4.70
C HIS A 128 -15.61 20.75 3.24
N HIS A 129 -16.64 20.64 2.41
CA HIS A 129 -16.55 20.94 0.98
C HIS A 129 -16.06 22.37 0.68
N HIS A 130 -16.50 23.38 1.43
CA HIS A 130 -16.01 24.76 1.26
C HIS A 130 -14.50 24.90 1.53
N ARG A 131 -13.98 24.19 2.54
CA ARG A 131 -12.54 24.18 2.83
C ARG A 131 -11.74 23.47 1.74
N ARG A 132 -12.27 22.37 1.19
CA ARG A 132 -11.68 21.69 0.02
C ARG A 132 -11.57 22.65 -1.16
N LEU A 133 -12.65 23.37 -1.46
CA LEU A 133 -12.69 24.34 -2.54
C LEU A 133 -11.67 25.47 -2.33
N ALA A 134 -11.66 26.10 -1.15
CA ALA A 134 -10.72 27.17 -0.82
C ALA A 134 -9.27 26.72 -0.90
N SER A 135 -8.97 25.49 -0.47
CA SER A 135 -7.61 24.94 -0.57
C SER A 135 -7.22 24.65 -2.02
N ALA A 136 -8.13 24.07 -2.82
CA ALA A 136 -7.89 23.83 -4.23
C ALA A 136 -7.62 25.15 -4.97
N GLN A 137 -8.40 26.19 -4.69
CA GLN A 137 -8.19 27.54 -5.21
C GLN A 137 -6.83 28.12 -4.77
N TYR A 138 -6.49 28.03 -3.49
CA TYR A 138 -5.17 28.46 -2.99
C TYR A 138 -4.02 27.79 -3.75
N HIS A 139 -4.10 26.47 -3.96
CA HIS A 139 -3.08 25.71 -4.69
C HIS A 139 -3.05 26.07 -6.19
N ALA A 140 -4.20 26.29 -6.82
CA ALA A 140 -4.30 26.73 -8.21
C ALA A 140 -3.63 28.11 -8.41
N THR A 141 -3.82 29.03 -7.47
CA THR A 141 -3.25 30.38 -7.54
C THR A 141 -1.76 30.39 -7.25
N HIS A 142 -1.28 29.64 -6.25
CA HIS A 142 0.12 29.69 -5.83
C HIS A 142 1.04 28.78 -6.64
N TYR A 143 0.48 27.76 -7.28
CA TYR A 143 1.24 26.79 -8.07
C TYR A 143 0.52 26.58 -9.41
N PRO A 144 0.46 27.57 -10.30
CA PRO A 144 -0.25 27.42 -11.56
C PRO A 144 0.31 26.26 -12.40
N ALA A 145 -0.52 25.71 -13.27
CA ALA A 145 -0.13 24.64 -14.17
C ALA A 145 1.08 25.06 -15.00
N SER A 146 2.19 24.34 -14.85
CA SER A 146 3.45 24.59 -15.53
C SER A 146 4.19 23.26 -15.70
N ASN A 147 5.23 23.24 -16.53
CA ASN A 147 6.05 22.04 -16.70
C ASN A 147 6.82 21.64 -15.42
N GLN A 148 6.76 22.46 -14.37
CA GLN A 148 7.38 22.23 -13.06
C GLN A 148 6.35 22.01 -11.95
N THR A 149 5.05 22.08 -12.26
CA THR A 149 3.97 21.90 -11.30
C THR A 149 3.11 20.70 -11.69
N HIS A 150 3.14 19.66 -10.86
CA HIS A 150 2.32 18.47 -11.06
C HIS A 150 1.30 18.32 -9.95
N TYR A 151 0.01 18.27 -10.32
CA TYR A 151 -1.10 17.94 -9.41
C TYR A 151 -1.43 16.48 -9.59
N VAL A 152 -1.19 15.67 -8.56
CA VAL A 152 -1.16 14.22 -8.72
C VAL A 152 -1.79 13.50 -7.56
N ASP A 153 -2.74 12.62 -7.87
CA ASP A 153 -3.03 11.42 -7.07
C ASP A 153 -1.98 10.32 -7.37
N ALA A 154 -1.37 10.39 -8.57
CA ALA A 154 -0.16 9.69 -9.00
C ALA A 154 0.59 10.47 -10.11
N ALA A 155 1.90 10.71 -9.97
CA ALA A 155 2.72 11.53 -10.88
C ALA A 155 3.62 10.69 -11.79
N ALA A 156 3.57 10.89 -13.11
CA ALA A 156 4.62 10.39 -13.99
C ALA A 156 5.92 11.18 -13.81
N TYR A 157 7.07 10.50 -13.85
CA TYR A 157 8.36 11.16 -13.92
C TYR A 157 8.61 11.70 -15.34
N PRO A 158 9.17 12.91 -15.50
CA PRO A 158 9.45 13.48 -16.83
C PRO A 158 10.45 12.67 -17.67
N GLU A 159 11.34 11.92 -17.03
CA GLU A 159 12.49 11.28 -17.69
C GLU A 159 12.38 9.74 -17.77
N GLY A 160 11.20 9.15 -17.53
CA GLY A 160 11.03 7.70 -17.67
C GLY A 160 9.63 7.17 -17.40
N GLU A 161 9.41 5.88 -17.70
CA GLU A 161 8.15 5.17 -17.45
C GLU A 161 7.98 4.77 -15.98
N ALA A 162 8.05 5.75 -15.08
CA ALA A 162 7.83 5.54 -13.65
C ALA A 162 6.77 6.52 -13.13
N PHE A 163 5.95 6.07 -12.18
CA PHE A 163 4.91 6.88 -11.55
C PHE A 163 5.10 6.93 -10.02
N ALA A 164 5.13 8.12 -9.43
CA ALA A 164 4.99 8.34 -8.00
C ALA A 164 3.51 8.27 -7.61
N LEU A 165 3.07 7.11 -7.12
CA LEU A 165 1.72 6.89 -6.58
C LEU A 165 1.68 7.22 -5.09
N ALA A 166 0.78 8.12 -4.67
CA ALA A 166 0.41 8.26 -3.27
C ALA A 166 -0.81 7.38 -3.02
N VAL A 167 -0.59 6.15 -2.54
CA VAL A 167 -1.70 5.26 -2.16
C VAL A 167 -2.24 5.73 -0.82
N ASP A 168 -3.41 6.35 -0.83
CA ASP A 168 -4.18 6.55 0.40
C ASP A 168 -4.69 5.18 0.85
N GLY A 169 -4.20 4.72 1.99
CA GLY A 169 -4.67 3.47 2.60
C GLY A 169 -6.08 3.66 3.14
N GLN A 170 -7.08 3.29 2.35
CA GLN A 170 -8.45 3.03 2.80
C GLN A 170 -8.87 1.61 2.42
#